data_AF-E3M6H9-F1
#
_entry.id   AF-E3M6H9-F1
#
_cell.length_a   1.000
_cell.length_b   1.000
_cell.length_c   1.000
_cell.angle_alpha   90.00
_cell.angle_beta   90.00
_cell.angle_gamma   90.00
#
_symmetry.space_group_name_H-M   'P 1'
#
loop_
_entity.id
_entity.type
_entity.pdbx_description
1 polymer ?
#
loop_
_entity_poly.entity_id
_entity_poly.type
_entity_poly.pdbx_seq_one_letter_code
_entity_poly.pdbx_strand_id
1 'polypeptide(L)'
;MGDPNRTVSASRRPKAIVRLLDFQQIEIVLHSRLSVEDVLRLVSEKLELSFSDSQYFCLGFTDNLNHFHWLDGSVILYDLVASTSNPKGTLTLSHHVRFFVDTIYEVQCASTAKLFFFDIHNQLTRHELLVASEDYFELVAILVSVFVPDCQEHTIAEAISRVMPLSHPPYILLKTDQSDVEKKVFEKFRYYRRLPVGTGMISFIKLAEKSESYGYRMYEALNENNDKCILSIGYKGIYIYRRSRHQNLITPYLAYPWRVIDNLYYRDKKFSIEIREPKKTESSENVADDVILINDRQLSEAFSHPTTQVSCGRRRSNNQQPRVLLFPFTCATPLVCRTVWMSAIAQHRFFLERKELKK
;
A
#
# COMPACT_ATOMS: atom_id res chain seq x y z
N MET A 1 -19.25 -23.46 57.54
CA MET A 1 -19.14 -22.02 57.25
C MET A 1 -18.38 -21.89 55.93
N GLY A 2 -19.11 -21.69 54.84
CA GLY A 2 -18.51 -21.47 53.51
C GLY A 2 -18.31 -19.97 53.31
N ASP A 3 -17.12 -19.61 52.86
CA ASP A 3 -16.69 -18.24 52.62
C ASP A 3 -17.56 -17.57 51.53
N PRO A 4 -18.26 -16.44 51.79
CA PRO A 4 -19.24 -15.87 50.86
C PRO A 4 -18.62 -14.98 49.76
N ASN A 5 -17.30 -14.87 49.68
CA ASN A 5 -16.61 -13.97 48.73
C ASN A 5 -15.91 -14.70 47.57
N ARG A 6 -16.59 -15.68 46.94
CA ARG A 6 -16.27 -16.05 45.55
C ARG A 6 -17.06 -15.15 44.61
N THR A 7 -16.57 -13.93 44.41
CA THR A 7 -16.94 -13.12 43.26
C THR A 7 -16.56 -13.91 42.00
N VAL A 8 -17.56 -14.49 41.34
CA VAL A 8 -17.43 -15.03 40.00
C VAL A 8 -16.91 -13.88 39.14
N SER A 9 -15.65 -13.97 38.70
CA SER A 9 -15.14 -13.04 37.69
C SER A 9 -16.00 -13.22 36.45
N ALA A 10 -16.82 -12.22 36.14
CA ALA A 10 -17.61 -12.23 34.92
C ALA A 10 -16.64 -12.44 33.75
N SER A 11 -16.74 -13.57 33.05
CA SER A 11 -15.93 -13.88 31.88
C SER A 11 -16.13 -12.76 30.87
N ARG A 12 -15.16 -11.85 30.79
CA ARG A 12 -15.26 -10.65 29.94
C ARG A 12 -15.31 -11.15 28.50
N ARG A 13 -16.46 -10.98 27.83
CA ARG A 13 -16.63 -11.43 26.44
C ARG A 13 -15.53 -10.79 25.58
N PRO A 14 -14.91 -11.55 24.66
CA PRO A 14 -13.88 -11.00 23.79
C PRO A 14 -14.45 -9.88 22.93
N LYS A 15 -13.62 -8.90 22.59
CA LYS A 15 -14.03 -7.69 21.89
C LYS A 15 -13.06 -7.37 20.76
N ALA A 16 -13.54 -6.65 19.75
CA ALA A 16 -12.69 -6.02 18.75
C ALA A 16 -12.82 -4.50 18.83
N ILE A 17 -11.69 -3.81 18.80
CA ILE A 17 -11.59 -2.37 18.60
C ILE A 17 -11.22 -2.15 17.15
N VAL A 18 -12.13 -1.57 16.36
CA VAL A 18 -11.86 -1.23 14.95
C VAL A 18 -11.55 0.25 14.87
N ARG A 19 -10.32 0.57 14.45
CA ARG A 19 -9.87 1.93 14.16
C ARG A 19 -10.28 2.28 12.74
N LEU A 20 -11.12 3.30 12.61
CA LEU A 20 -11.62 3.79 11.33
C LEU A 20 -10.66 4.81 10.72
N LEU A 21 -10.81 5.05 9.43
CA LEU A 21 -9.96 5.99 8.68
C LEU A 21 -10.20 7.45 9.07
N ASP A 22 -11.40 7.79 9.54
CA ASP A 22 -11.78 9.12 10.02
C ASP A 22 -11.35 9.39 11.47
N PHE A 23 -10.37 8.64 11.98
CA PHE A 23 -9.83 8.69 13.34
C PHE A 23 -10.81 8.26 14.45
N GLN A 24 -12.01 7.79 14.09
CA GLN A 24 -12.93 7.21 15.06
C GLN A 24 -12.55 5.76 15.39
N GLN A 25 -13.11 5.27 16.50
CA GLN A 25 -13.03 3.86 16.86
C GLN A 25 -14.42 3.32 17.18
N ILE A 26 -14.65 2.05 16.84
CA ILE A 26 -15.82 1.29 17.26
C ILE A 26 -15.39 0.08 18.07
N GLU A 27 -16.13 -0.19 19.15
CA GLU A 27 -15.93 -1.37 19.97
C GLU A 27 -17.07 -2.35 19.71
N ILE A 28 -16.71 -3.57 19.32
CA ILE A 28 -17.66 -4.62 18.98
C ILE A 28 -17.43 -5.81 19.91
N VAL A 29 -18.49 -6.29 20.54
CA VAL A 29 -18.46 -7.52 21.32
C VAL A 29 -18.53 -8.71 20.36
N LEU A 30 -17.56 -9.62 20.47
CA LEU A 30 -17.44 -10.75 19.55
C LEU A 30 -18.38 -11.89 19.96
N HIS A 31 -19.11 -12.41 18.98
CA HIS A 31 -19.86 -13.65 19.07
C HIS A 31 -19.33 -14.67 18.05
N SER A 32 -19.65 -15.95 18.23
CA SER A 32 -19.06 -17.09 17.49
C SER A 32 -19.33 -17.13 15.98
N ARG A 33 -20.16 -16.23 15.45
CA ARG A 33 -20.52 -16.16 14.03
C ARG A 33 -20.19 -14.81 13.39
N LEU A 34 -19.61 -13.87 14.14
CA LEU A 34 -19.33 -12.54 13.63
C LEU A 34 -18.16 -12.61 12.65
N SER A 35 -18.46 -12.44 11.37
CA SER A 35 -17.46 -12.41 10.31
C SER A 35 -16.87 -11.01 10.13
N VAL A 36 -15.73 -10.94 9.45
CA VAL A 36 -15.13 -9.66 9.03
C VAL A 36 -16.06 -8.93 8.06
N GLU A 37 -16.76 -9.64 7.18
CA GLU A 37 -17.72 -9.06 6.24
C GLU A 37 -18.88 -8.36 6.97
N ASP A 38 -19.40 -8.95 8.05
CA ASP A 38 -20.47 -8.32 8.85
C ASP A 38 -19.98 -7.02 9.51
N VAL A 39 -18.74 -7.00 10.00
CA VAL A 39 -18.14 -5.79 10.56
C VAL A 39 -17.89 -4.75 9.48
N LEU A 40 -17.45 -5.14 8.29
CA LEU A 40 -17.27 -4.22 7.16
C LEU A 40 -18.60 -3.59 6.73
N ARG A 41 -19.70 -4.35 6.74
CA ARG A 41 -21.04 -3.82 6.46
C ARG A 41 -21.45 -2.76 7.48
N LEU A 42 -21.26 -3.04 8.77
CA LEU A 42 -21.53 -2.08 9.85
C LEU A 42 -20.65 -0.82 9.75
N VAL A 43 -19.37 -0.97 9.40
CA VAL A 43 -18.46 0.16 9.15
C VAL A 43 -18.92 0.98 7.95
N SER A 44 -19.36 0.33 6.87
CA SER A 44 -19.84 1.00 5.65
C SER A 44 -21.09 1.83 5.91
N GLU A 45 -22.04 1.29 6.67
CA GLU A 45 -23.24 2.01 7.10
C GLU A 45 -22.88 3.22 7.97
N LYS A 46 -21.99 3.05 8.95
CA LYS A 46 -21.54 4.13 9.83
C LYS A 46 -20.83 5.26 9.08
N LEU A 47 -20.08 4.93 8.04
CA LEU A 47 -19.31 5.88 7.24
C LEU A 47 -20.09 6.42 6.03
N GLU A 48 -21.40 6.10 5.92
CA GLU A 48 -22.29 6.52 4.84
C GLU A 48 -21.71 6.19 3.45
N LEU A 49 -21.10 5.01 3.32
CA LEU A 49 -20.54 4.55 2.06
C LEU A 49 -21.62 4.02 1.14
N SER A 50 -21.48 4.30 -0.15
CA SER A 50 -22.32 3.66 -1.15
C SER A 50 -22.00 2.16 -1.23
N PHE A 51 -23.00 1.36 -1.60
CA PHE A 51 -22.80 -0.08 -1.78
C PHE A 51 -21.73 -0.40 -2.83
N SER A 52 -21.59 0.43 -3.87
CA SER A 52 -20.54 0.27 -4.87
C SER A 52 -19.15 0.58 -4.34
N ASP A 53 -19.01 1.51 -3.39
CA ASP A 53 -17.69 1.95 -2.92
C ASP A 53 -17.20 1.13 -1.72
N SER A 54 -18.07 0.40 -1.02
CA SER A 54 -17.67 -0.46 0.11
C SER A 54 -16.60 -1.50 -0.29
N GLN A 55 -16.60 -1.93 -1.56
CA GLN A 55 -15.62 -2.87 -2.10
C GLN A 55 -14.18 -2.35 -1.98
N TYR A 56 -13.94 -1.04 -2.00
CA TYR A 56 -12.60 -0.45 -1.93
C TYR A 56 -11.93 -0.68 -0.58
N PHE A 57 -12.70 -1.00 0.46
CA PHE A 57 -12.23 -1.04 1.83
C PHE A 57 -12.09 -2.45 2.39
N CYS A 58 -11.21 -2.60 3.36
CA CYS A 58 -11.02 -3.87 4.07
C CYS A 58 -10.48 -3.63 5.48
N LEU A 59 -10.57 -4.66 6.33
CA LEU A 59 -9.96 -4.67 7.65
C LEU A 59 -8.62 -5.42 7.62
N GLY A 60 -7.72 -5.00 8.49
CA GLY A 60 -6.52 -5.75 8.80
C GLY A 60 -6.12 -5.58 10.25
N PHE A 61 -5.07 -6.28 10.65
CA PHE A 61 -4.43 -6.12 11.94
C PHE A 61 -2.91 -6.07 11.78
N THR A 62 -2.24 -5.48 12.75
CA THR A 62 -0.78 -5.48 12.81
C THR A 62 -0.33 -6.47 13.89
N ASP A 63 0.60 -7.36 13.54
CA ASP A 63 1.15 -8.32 14.49
C ASP A 63 2.18 -7.66 15.44
N ASN A 64 2.70 -8.44 16.40
CA ASN A 64 3.70 -7.95 17.35
C ASN A 64 5.07 -7.64 16.72
N LEU A 65 5.27 -8.03 15.44
CA LEU A 65 6.46 -7.75 14.66
C LEU A 65 6.26 -6.52 13.73
N ASN A 66 5.16 -5.78 13.91
CA ASN A 66 4.75 -4.66 13.07
C ASN A 66 4.47 -5.02 11.60
N HIS A 67 4.15 -6.28 11.31
CA HIS A 67 3.66 -6.68 9.99
C HIS A 67 2.14 -6.50 9.90
N PHE A 68 1.70 -5.89 8.82
CA PHE A 68 0.28 -5.72 8.54
C PHE A 68 -0.30 -6.94 7.82
N HIS A 69 -1.46 -7.40 8.28
CA HIS A 69 -2.18 -8.57 7.78
C HIS A 69 -3.61 -8.20 7.38
N TRP A 70 -3.95 -8.42 6.11
CA TRP A 70 -5.34 -8.30 5.65
C TRP A 70 -6.19 -9.44 6.18
N LEU A 71 -7.44 -9.13 6.50
CA LEU A 71 -8.44 -10.12 6.84
C LEU A 71 -9.34 -10.42 5.64
N ASP A 72 -9.63 -11.70 5.43
CA ASP A 72 -10.64 -12.11 4.47
C ASP A 72 -12.04 -11.95 5.07
N GLY A 73 -13.05 -11.67 4.25
CA GLY A 73 -14.43 -11.42 4.71
C GLY A 73 -15.01 -12.62 5.47
N SER A 74 -14.62 -13.83 5.08
CA SER A 74 -15.06 -15.09 5.69
C SER A 74 -14.49 -15.37 7.09
N VAL A 75 -13.47 -14.61 7.53
CA VAL A 75 -12.81 -14.86 8.81
C VAL A 75 -13.76 -14.55 9.96
N ILE A 76 -13.92 -15.52 10.86
CA ILE A 76 -14.65 -15.35 12.11
C ILE A 76 -13.74 -14.69 13.15
N LEU A 77 -14.14 -13.52 13.64
CA LEU A 77 -13.33 -12.72 14.55
C LEU A 77 -13.11 -13.38 15.92
N TYR A 78 -14.07 -14.19 16.37
CA TYR A 78 -13.95 -14.94 17.61
C TYR A 78 -12.79 -15.94 17.56
N ASP A 79 -12.66 -16.68 16.45
CA ASP A 79 -11.60 -17.67 16.23
C ASP A 79 -10.25 -16.98 16.06
N LEU A 80 -10.24 -15.83 15.38
CA LEU A 80 -9.05 -14.99 15.26
C LEU A 80 -8.53 -14.56 16.63
N VAL A 81 -9.40 -14.08 17.54
CA VAL A 81 -8.99 -13.74 18.91
C VAL A 81 -8.46 -14.94 19.67
N ALA A 82 -9.12 -16.10 19.56
CA ALA A 82 -8.66 -17.33 20.20
C ALA A 82 -7.27 -17.78 19.70
N SER A 83 -6.96 -17.52 18.42
CA SER A 83 -5.65 -17.81 17.84
C SER A 83 -4.55 -16.83 18.26
N THR A 84 -4.92 -15.61 18.68
CA THR A 84 -3.96 -14.66 19.24
C THR A 84 -3.69 -15.02 20.69
N SER A 85 -2.42 -15.11 21.09
CA SER A 85 -1.99 -15.29 22.49
C SER A 85 -2.27 -14.03 23.34
N ASN A 86 -3.48 -13.49 23.27
CA ASN A 86 -3.88 -12.25 23.90
C ASN A 86 -4.69 -12.53 25.18
N PRO A 87 -4.09 -12.36 26.36
CA PRO A 87 -4.75 -12.65 27.63
C PRO A 87 -5.93 -11.72 27.94
N LYS A 88 -6.09 -10.60 27.21
CA LYS A 88 -7.19 -9.64 27.41
C LYS A 88 -8.43 -9.92 26.55
N GLY A 89 -8.32 -10.81 25.55
CA GLY A 89 -9.42 -11.09 24.61
C GLY A 89 -9.82 -9.91 23.74
N THR A 90 -8.94 -8.92 23.51
CA THR A 90 -9.22 -7.71 22.72
C THR A 90 -8.44 -7.69 21.41
N LEU A 91 -9.13 -7.81 20.29
CA LEU A 91 -8.54 -7.63 18.96
C LEU A 91 -8.46 -6.14 18.61
N THR A 92 -7.37 -5.68 18.01
CA THR A 92 -7.31 -4.35 17.39
C THR A 92 -7.26 -4.51 15.88
N LEU A 93 -8.28 -3.98 15.21
CA LEU A 93 -8.40 -3.97 13.75
C LEU A 93 -8.25 -2.55 13.24
N SER A 94 -7.77 -2.39 12.02
CA SER A 94 -7.73 -1.12 11.32
C SER A 94 -8.42 -1.21 9.97
N HIS A 95 -9.24 -0.21 9.70
CA HIS A 95 -9.92 0.00 8.43
C HIS A 95 -8.96 0.68 7.44
N HIS A 96 -8.89 0.16 6.22
CA HIS A 96 -7.98 0.64 5.19
C HIS A 96 -8.63 0.62 3.81
N VAL A 97 -8.13 1.47 2.92
CA VAL A 97 -8.36 1.30 1.48
C VAL A 97 -7.52 0.09 1.02
N ARG A 98 -8.20 -0.95 0.54
CA ARG A 98 -7.58 -2.12 -0.07
C ARG A 98 -7.36 -1.91 -1.56
N PHE A 99 -8.35 -1.39 -2.27
CA PHE A 99 -8.27 -1.19 -3.72
C PHE A 99 -8.24 0.29 -4.05
N PHE A 100 -7.12 0.73 -4.61
CA PHE A 100 -6.96 2.10 -5.09
C PHE A 100 -7.45 2.24 -6.52
N VAL A 101 -7.96 3.43 -6.85
CA VAL A 101 -8.35 3.82 -8.21
C VAL A 101 -7.19 4.51 -8.92
N ASP A 102 -7.16 4.48 -10.25
CA ASP A 102 -6.15 5.19 -11.04
C ASP A 102 -6.24 6.71 -10.83
N THR A 103 -7.46 7.23 -10.69
CA THR A 103 -7.75 8.63 -10.46
C THR A 103 -8.94 8.76 -9.53
N ILE A 104 -8.86 9.68 -8.58
CA ILE A 104 -9.93 9.95 -7.61
C ILE A 104 -11.27 10.29 -8.25
N TYR A 105 -11.27 10.77 -9.49
CA TYR A 105 -12.49 11.04 -10.28
C TYR A 105 -13.31 9.79 -10.63
N GLU A 106 -12.76 8.58 -10.46
CA GLU A 106 -13.54 7.34 -10.56
C GLU A 106 -14.45 7.13 -9.33
N VAL A 107 -14.14 7.77 -8.21
CA VAL A 107 -14.92 7.72 -6.97
C VAL A 107 -16.03 8.77 -7.02
N GLN A 108 -17.29 8.32 -6.93
CA GLN A 108 -18.46 9.19 -7.03
C GLN A 108 -18.87 9.78 -5.68
N CYS A 109 -18.64 9.06 -4.58
CA CYS A 109 -19.07 9.48 -3.25
C CYS A 109 -18.01 10.36 -2.57
N ALA A 110 -18.43 11.52 -2.04
CA ALA A 110 -17.56 12.41 -1.28
C ALA A 110 -17.01 11.77 0.00
N SER A 111 -17.81 10.93 0.68
CA SER A 111 -17.38 10.18 1.86
C SER A 111 -16.25 9.22 1.51
N THR A 112 -16.37 8.48 0.41
CA THR A 112 -15.32 7.59 -0.10
C THR A 112 -14.04 8.37 -0.41
N ALA A 113 -14.13 9.50 -1.13
CA ALA A 113 -12.97 10.33 -1.43
C ALA A 113 -12.27 10.86 -0.17
N LYS A 114 -13.05 11.21 0.87
CA LYS A 114 -12.52 11.60 2.18
C LYS A 114 -11.79 10.46 2.88
N LEU A 115 -12.27 9.23 2.79
CA LEU A 115 -11.56 8.07 3.35
C LEU A 115 -10.26 7.75 2.59
N PHE A 116 -10.24 7.95 1.26
CA PHE A 116 -9.01 7.86 0.47
C PHE A 116 -7.96 8.88 0.94
N PHE A 117 -8.38 10.14 1.15
CA PHE A 117 -7.51 11.18 1.71
C PHE A 117 -6.88 10.73 3.04
N PHE A 118 -7.68 10.20 3.97
CA PHE A 118 -7.16 9.75 5.27
C PHE A 118 -6.24 8.53 5.16
N ASP A 119 -6.53 7.56 4.30
CA ASP A 119 -5.64 6.40 4.14
C ASP A 119 -4.30 6.80 3.52
N ILE A 120 -4.30 7.69 2.52
CA ILE A 120 -3.07 8.23 1.91
C ILE A 120 -2.27 9.04 2.94
N HIS A 121 -2.93 9.85 3.78
CA HIS A 121 -2.28 10.55 4.89
C HIS A 121 -1.63 9.57 5.88
N ASN A 122 -2.33 8.49 6.24
CA ASN A 122 -1.77 7.43 7.08
C ASN A 122 -0.57 6.73 6.42
N GLN A 123 -0.58 6.50 5.11
CA GLN A 123 0.56 5.94 4.39
C GLN A 123 1.75 6.92 4.36
N LEU A 124 1.50 8.22 4.19
CA LEU A 124 2.55 9.25 4.23
C LEU A 124 3.22 9.32 5.62
N THR A 125 2.42 9.33 6.69
CA THR A 125 2.93 9.37 8.08
C THR A 125 3.77 8.15 8.42
N ARG A 126 3.39 6.96 7.92
CA ARG A 126 4.13 5.69 8.10
C ARG A 126 5.32 5.51 7.15
N HIS A 127 5.61 6.49 6.30
CA HIS A 127 6.66 6.44 5.27
C HIS A 127 6.45 5.32 4.23
N GLU A 128 5.19 4.93 4.01
CA GLU A 128 4.79 3.94 2.99
C GLU A 128 4.52 4.62 1.63
N LEU A 129 4.11 5.89 1.63
CA LEU A 129 4.01 6.72 0.44
C LEU A 129 5.35 7.43 0.17
N LEU A 130 6.09 6.94 -0.83
CA LEU A 130 7.40 7.44 -1.24
C LEU A 130 7.23 8.52 -2.30
N VAL A 131 7.68 9.73 -1.99
CA VAL A 131 7.50 10.92 -2.84
C VAL A 131 8.80 11.69 -2.96
N ALA A 132 8.93 12.52 -4.00
CA ALA A 132 10.03 13.46 -4.11
C ALA A 132 9.92 14.54 -3.02
N SER A 133 11.04 15.21 -2.70
CA SER A 133 11.08 16.21 -1.64
C SER A 133 10.09 17.36 -1.86
N GLU A 134 9.99 17.87 -3.10
CA GLU A 134 9.08 18.98 -3.41
C GLU A 134 7.60 18.58 -3.28
N ASP A 135 7.23 17.37 -3.72
CA ASP A 135 5.89 16.83 -3.54
C ASP A 135 5.59 16.56 -2.07
N TYR A 136 6.58 16.10 -1.29
CA TYR A 136 6.45 15.91 0.16
C TYR A 136 6.10 17.20 0.89
N PHE A 137 6.84 18.29 0.63
CA PHE A 137 6.56 19.59 1.25
C PHE A 137 5.16 20.09 0.91
N GLU A 138 4.71 19.82 -0.31
CA GLU A 138 3.40 20.21 -0.78
C GLU A 138 2.28 19.39 -0.16
N LEU A 139 2.44 18.06 -0.06
CA LEU A 139 1.52 17.18 0.66
C LEU A 139 1.36 17.62 2.12
N VAL A 140 2.47 17.89 2.82
CA VAL A 140 2.43 18.35 4.22
C VAL A 140 1.77 19.73 4.33
N ALA A 141 2.04 20.66 3.42
CA ALA A 141 1.40 21.97 3.38
C ALA A 141 -0.12 21.87 3.21
N ILE A 142 -0.58 20.96 2.34
CA ILE A 142 -2.01 20.69 2.17
C ILE A 142 -2.60 20.13 3.45
N LEU A 143 -1.95 19.17 4.12
CA LEU A 143 -2.41 18.62 5.40
C LEU A 143 -2.54 19.72 6.47
N VAL A 144 -1.55 20.60 6.59
CA VAL A 144 -1.60 21.75 7.50
C VAL A 144 -2.79 22.66 7.14
N SER A 145 -3.04 22.92 5.85
CA SER A 145 -4.21 23.73 5.43
C SER A 145 -5.56 23.09 5.77
N VAL A 146 -5.64 21.75 5.76
CA VAL A 146 -6.87 21.01 6.04
C VAL A 146 -7.12 20.91 7.54
N PHE A 147 -6.08 20.63 8.35
CA PHE A 147 -6.24 20.34 9.78
C PHE A 147 -5.93 21.52 10.70
N VAL A 148 -5.11 22.48 10.26
CA VAL A 148 -4.66 23.64 11.06
C VAL A 148 -4.69 24.91 10.18
N PRO A 149 -5.87 25.35 9.72
CA PRO A 149 -6.00 26.45 8.75
C PRO A 149 -5.48 27.80 9.28
N ASP A 150 -5.50 28.01 10.60
CA ASP A 150 -5.08 29.26 11.26
C ASP A 150 -3.55 29.36 11.48
N CYS A 151 -2.79 28.40 10.96
CA CYS A 151 -1.34 28.33 11.16
C CYS A 151 -0.63 29.63 10.72
N GLN A 152 0.26 30.11 11.58
CA GLN A 152 1.18 31.21 11.31
C GLN A 152 2.60 30.68 11.12
N GLU A 153 3.50 31.56 10.67
CA GLU A 153 4.89 31.18 10.39
C GLU A 153 5.61 30.64 11.63
N HIS A 154 5.42 31.29 12.78
CA HIS A 154 6.02 30.88 14.05
C HIS A 154 5.38 29.62 14.67
N THR A 155 4.20 29.18 14.20
CA THR A 155 3.51 27.98 14.69
C THR A 155 3.64 26.78 13.74
N ILE A 156 4.38 26.92 12.63
CA ILE A 156 4.41 25.91 11.57
C ILE A 156 4.99 24.58 12.06
N ALA A 157 6.03 24.61 12.91
CA ALA A 157 6.64 23.41 13.46
C ALA A 157 5.64 22.58 14.29
N GLU A 158 4.80 23.26 15.09
CA GLU A 158 3.75 22.62 15.88
C GLU A 158 2.64 22.07 14.97
N ALA A 159 2.22 22.84 13.97
CA ALA A 159 1.20 22.41 13.01
C ALA A 159 1.65 21.17 12.21
N ILE A 160 2.91 21.15 11.76
CA ILE A 160 3.53 20.00 11.10
C ILE A 160 3.55 18.80 12.05
N SER A 161 3.96 18.98 13.31
CA SER A 161 4.03 17.89 14.29
C SER A 161 2.65 17.28 14.61
N ARG A 162 1.57 18.07 14.51
CA ARG A 162 0.19 17.59 14.66
C ARG A 162 -0.26 16.70 13.49
N VAL A 163 0.11 17.05 12.25
CA VAL A 163 -0.29 16.29 11.05
C VAL A 163 0.70 15.17 10.70
N MET A 164 1.97 15.30 11.10
CA MET A 164 3.05 14.34 10.92
C MET A 164 3.66 14.01 12.30
N PRO A 165 3.03 13.11 13.08
CA PRO A 165 3.48 12.78 14.43
C PRO A 165 4.79 11.98 14.47
N LEU A 166 5.15 11.35 13.34
CA LEU A 166 6.44 10.70 13.16
C LEU A 166 7.42 11.68 12.52
N SER A 167 8.71 11.52 12.81
CA SER A 167 9.78 12.28 12.15
C SER A 167 9.65 12.19 10.63
N HIS A 168 10.07 13.23 9.93
CA HIS A 168 10.08 13.23 8.46
C HIS A 168 10.85 12.02 7.91
N PRO A 169 10.47 11.50 6.73
CA PRO A 169 11.13 10.33 6.17
C PRO A 169 12.65 10.55 6.11
N PRO A 170 13.48 9.57 6.52
CA PRO A 170 14.93 9.77 6.59
C PRO A 170 15.56 10.24 5.28
N TYR A 171 15.03 9.80 4.14
CA TYR A 171 15.53 10.21 2.82
C TYR A 171 15.27 11.68 2.47
N ILE A 172 14.27 12.32 3.10
CA ILE A 172 14.02 13.75 3.00
C ILE A 172 15.07 14.50 3.82
N LEU A 173 15.29 14.06 5.07
CA LEU A 173 16.22 14.70 5.99
C LEU A 173 17.70 14.55 5.59
N LEU A 174 18.04 13.57 4.74
CA LEU A 174 19.36 13.48 4.12
C LEU A 174 19.68 14.63 3.15
N LYS A 175 18.64 15.28 2.61
CA LYS A 175 18.78 16.34 1.59
C LYS A 175 18.44 17.73 2.11
N THR A 176 17.76 17.83 3.26
CA THR A 176 17.18 19.07 3.77
C THR A 176 17.13 19.01 5.28
N ASP A 177 17.46 20.10 5.97
CA ASP A 177 17.35 20.17 7.42
C ASP A 177 15.89 20.44 7.87
N GLN A 178 15.61 20.29 9.16
CA GLN A 178 14.26 20.46 9.69
C GLN A 178 13.72 21.89 9.46
N SER A 179 14.57 22.90 9.61
CA SER A 179 14.18 24.32 9.46
C SER A 179 13.80 24.65 8.03
N ASP A 180 14.51 24.12 7.04
CA ASP A 180 14.18 24.35 5.64
C ASP A 180 12.92 23.58 5.22
N VAL A 181 12.64 22.41 5.81
CA VAL A 181 11.33 21.76 5.64
C VAL A 181 10.21 22.68 6.12
N GLU A 182 10.33 23.23 7.32
CA GLU A 182 9.32 24.14 7.90
C GLU A 182 9.07 25.37 7.02
N LYS A 183 10.14 26.02 6.54
CA LYS A 183 10.05 27.17 5.63
C LYS A 183 9.33 26.81 4.32
N LYS A 184 9.78 25.74 3.64
CA LYS A 184 9.21 25.30 2.35
C LYS A 184 7.74 24.89 2.49
N VAL A 185 7.39 24.20 3.57
CA VAL A 185 5.99 23.84 3.88
C VAL A 185 5.17 25.12 4.09
N PHE A 186 5.68 26.10 4.84
CA PHE A 186 4.95 27.35 5.08
C PHE A 186 4.71 28.15 3.79
N GLU A 187 5.71 28.24 2.92
CA GLU A 187 5.59 28.91 1.62
C GLU A 187 4.45 28.32 0.78
N LYS A 188 4.40 26.99 0.67
CA LYS A 188 3.34 26.27 -0.06
C LYS A 188 1.98 26.39 0.66
N PHE A 189 1.96 26.33 1.99
CA PHE A 189 0.74 26.44 2.80
C PHE A 189 -0.02 27.75 2.54
N ARG A 190 0.68 28.86 2.29
CA ARG A 190 0.07 30.17 1.99
C ARG A 190 -0.87 30.14 0.77
N TYR A 191 -0.61 29.27 -0.19
CA TYR A 191 -1.49 29.02 -1.33
C TYR A 191 -2.69 28.15 -0.92
N TYR A 192 -2.42 26.99 -0.32
CA TYR A 192 -3.44 25.99 0.02
C TYR A 192 -4.45 26.45 1.07
N ARG A 193 -4.05 27.30 2.03
CA ARG A 193 -4.97 27.87 3.04
C ARG A 193 -6.12 28.68 2.45
N ARG A 194 -6.02 29.10 1.18
CA ARG A 194 -7.06 29.87 0.49
C ARG A 194 -8.08 28.97 -0.21
N LEU A 195 -7.82 27.66 -0.29
CA LEU A 195 -8.70 26.72 -0.96
C LEU A 195 -9.75 26.17 0.03
N PRO A 196 -10.96 25.83 -0.46
CA PRO A 196 -11.90 25.05 0.32
C PRO A 196 -11.28 23.72 0.75
N VAL A 197 -11.62 23.25 1.96
CA VAL A 197 -11.06 22.00 2.53
C VAL A 197 -11.23 20.82 1.57
N GLY A 198 -12.42 20.66 0.97
CA GLY A 198 -12.67 19.60 -0.01
C GLY A 198 -11.74 19.68 -1.23
N THR A 199 -11.50 20.89 -1.76
CA THR A 199 -10.56 21.10 -2.85
C THR A 199 -9.12 20.78 -2.42
N GLY A 200 -8.72 21.18 -1.21
CA GLY A 200 -7.44 20.80 -0.62
C GLY A 200 -7.25 19.29 -0.54
N MET A 201 -8.26 18.56 -0.05
CA MET A 201 -8.24 17.10 0.03
C MET A 201 -8.12 16.43 -1.35
N ILE A 202 -8.84 16.91 -2.37
CA ILE A 202 -8.70 16.40 -3.74
C ILE A 202 -7.31 16.70 -4.28
N SER A 203 -6.77 17.91 -4.10
CA SER A 203 -5.42 18.26 -4.50
C SER A 203 -4.36 17.38 -3.84
N PHE A 204 -4.54 17.02 -2.56
CA PHE A 204 -3.68 16.07 -1.85
C PHE A 204 -3.67 14.70 -2.53
N ILE A 205 -4.85 14.16 -2.83
CA ILE A 205 -4.97 12.85 -3.49
C ILE A 205 -4.35 12.90 -4.89
N LYS A 206 -4.67 13.93 -5.70
CA LYS A 206 -4.11 14.13 -7.05
C LYS A 206 -2.59 14.25 -7.05
N LEU A 207 -2.01 14.85 -6.01
CA LEU A 207 -0.56 14.93 -5.87
C LEU A 207 0.03 13.57 -5.50
N ALA A 208 -0.60 12.85 -4.57
CA ALA A 208 -0.19 11.50 -4.18
C ALA A 208 -0.25 10.51 -5.36
N GLU A 209 -1.26 10.60 -6.23
CA GLU A 209 -1.42 9.77 -7.45
C GLU A 209 -0.19 9.77 -8.37
N LYS A 210 0.66 10.82 -8.32
CA LYS A 210 1.89 10.90 -9.11
C LYS A 210 2.99 9.97 -8.60
N SER A 211 2.90 9.48 -7.37
CA SER A 211 3.88 8.58 -6.77
C SER A 211 3.75 7.16 -7.35
N GLU A 212 4.88 6.53 -7.66
CA GLU A 212 4.94 5.10 -8.02
C GLU A 212 4.48 4.17 -6.88
N SER A 213 4.53 4.65 -5.63
CA SER A 213 4.08 3.89 -4.46
C SER A 213 2.62 4.17 -4.08
N TYR A 214 1.93 5.06 -4.81
CA TYR A 214 0.53 5.37 -4.56
C TYR A 214 -0.34 4.12 -4.64
N GLY A 215 -1.08 3.81 -3.57
CA GLY A 215 -1.98 2.65 -3.55
C GLY A 215 -1.26 1.30 -3.51
N TYR A 216 0.01 1.28 -3.11
CA TYR A 216 0.76 0.06 -2.88
C TYR A 216 0.99 -0.18 -1.39
N ARG A 217 0.89 -1.45 -0.97
CA ARG A 217 1.33 -1.89 0.36
C ARG A 217 2.70 -2.57 0.24
N MET A 218 3.62 -2.17 1.11
CA MET A 218 5.01 -2.65 1.11
C MET A 218 5.22 -3.78 2.12
N TYR A 219 5.96 -4.80 1.72
CA TYR A 219 6.35 -5.95 2.53
C TYR A 219 7.85 -6.19 2.41
N GLU A 220 8.52 -6.41 3.54
CA GLU A 220 9.93 -6.78 3.51
C GLU A 220 10.11 -8.23 3.04
N ALA A 221 11.05 -8.44 2.12
CA ALA A 221 11.37 -9.76 1.59
C ALA A 221 12.85 -9.87 1.22
N LEU A 222 13.28 -11.10 0.97
CA LEU A 222 14.56 -11.40 0.34
C LEU A 222 14.33 -11.86 -1.09
N ASN A 223 15.12 -11.36 -2.04
CA ASN A 223 15.08 -11.83 -3.43
C ASN A 223 15.77 -13.21 -3.58
N GLU A 224 15.85 -13.72 -4.81
CA GLU A 224 16.55 -14.98 -5.13
C GLU A 224 18.02 -15.02 -4.66
N ASN A 225 18.68 -13.86 -4.64
CA ASN A 225 20.07 -13.72 -4.19
C ASN A 225 20.20 -13.51 -2.67
N ASN A 226 19.11 -13.59 -1.91
CA ASN A 226 19.01 -13.24 -0.49
C ASN A 226 19.28 -11.76 -0.15
N ASP A 227 19.21 -10.86 -1.13
CA ASP A 227 19.27 -9.42 -0.87
C ASP A 227 17.95 -8.91 -0.31
N LYS A 228 18.03 -7.97 0.64
CA LYS A 228 16.86 -7.29 1.18
C LYS A 228 16.19 -6.42 0.12
N CYS A 229 14.92 -6.67 -0.11
CA CYS A 229 14.07 -5.89 -0.98
C CYS A 229 12.74 -5.58 -0.30
N ILE A 230 11.97 -4.69 -0.93
CA ILE A 230 10.60 -4.39 -0.55
C ILE A 230 9.71 -4.85 -1.70
N LEU A 231 8.85 -5.82 -1.41
CA LEU A 231 7.80 -6.30 -2.28
C LEU A 231 6.57 -5.43 -2.08
N SER A 232 6.24 -4.64 -3.08
CA SER A 232 5.14 -3.68 -3.05
C SER A 232 3.99 -4.18 -3.92
N ILE A 233 2.79 -4.28 -3.36
CA ILE A 233 1.62 -4.85 -4.05
C ILE A 233 0.53 -3.79 -4.12
N GLY A 234 0.05 -3.48 -5.33
CA GLY A 234 -0.92 -2.41 -5.54
C GLY A 234 -1.80 -2.67 -6.77
N TYR A 235 -2.56 -1.65 -7.16
CA TYR A 235 -3.60 -1.78 -8.18
C TYR A 235 -3.07 -1.96 -9.62
N LYS A 236 -1.82 -1.56 -9.93
CA LYS A 236 -1.22 -1.79 -11.27
C LYS A 236 -0.39 -3.07 -11.37
N GLY A 237 0.05 -3.65 -10.25
CA GLY A 237 0.91 -4.83 -10.26
C GLY A 237 1.69 -5.04 -8.97
N ILE A 238 2.82 -5.73 -9.10
CA ILE A 238 3.79 -5.98 -8.03
C ILE A 238 5.11 -5.29 -8.37
N TYR A 239 5.54 -4.34 -7.54
CA TYR A 239 6.75 -3.55 -7.72
C TYR A 239 7.80 -3.91 -6.68
N ILE A 240 9.07 -3.96 -7.08
CA ILE A 240 10.18 -4.30 -6.18
C ILE A 240 11.08 -3.08 -6.01
N TYR A 241 11.30 -2.70 -4.75
CA TYR A 241 12.23 -1.65 -4.37
C TYR A 241 13.44 -2.25 -3.67
N ARG A 242 14.61 -1.65 -3.86
CA ARG A 242 15.83 -2.11 -3.20
C ARG A 242 15.90 -1.52 -1.81
N ARG A 243 16.14 -2.34 -0.78
CA ARG A 243 16.28 -1.86 0.59
C ARG A 243 17.73 -1.43 0.86
N SER A 244 18.17 -0.31 0.27
CA SER A 244 19.52 0.24 0.48
C SER A 244 19.47 1.64 1.06
N ARG A 245 20.34 1.93 2.04
CA ARG A 245 20.48 3.26 2.68
C ARG A 245 20.94 4.36 1.72
N HIS A 246 21.52 3.99 0.57
CA HIS A 246 22.14 4.92 -0.38
C HIS A 246 21.46 4.94 -1.76
N GLN A 247 20.28 4.34 -1.91
CA GLN A 247 19.58 4.29 -3.20
C GLN A 247 18.22 4.99 -3.13
N ASN A 248 17.76 5.46 -4.30
CA ASN A 248 16.44 6.07 -4.46
C ASN A 248 15.35 5.05 -4.18
N LEU A 249 14.83 5.05 -2.95
CA LEU A 249 13.67 4.25 -2.56
C LEU A 249 12.39 4.65 -3.34
N ILE A 250 12.39 5.84 -3.95
CA ILE A 250 11.22 6.39 -4.67
C ILE A 250 10.88 5.60 -5.94
N THR A 251 11.89 5.07 -6.63
CA THR A 251 11.70 4.40 -7.93
C THR A 251 11.87 2.88 -7.77
N PRO A 252 10.88 2.06 -8.16
CA PRO A 252 11.06 0.61 -8.16
C PRO A 252 12.12 0.22 -9.19
N TYR A 253 12.92 -0.81 -8.90
CA TYR A 253 13.92 -1.31 -9.84
C TYR A 253 13.37 -2.44 -10.74
N LEU A 254 12.28 -3.09 -10.31
CA LEU A 254 11.51 -4.04 -11.09
C LEU A 254 10.03 -3.75 -10.93
N ALA A 255 9.27 -3.86 -12.01
CA ALA A 255 7.82 -3.75 -12.03
C ALA A 255 7.22 -4.94 -12.79
N TYR A 256 6.24 -5.59 -12.17
CA TYR A 256 5.48 -6.69 -12.75
C TYR A 256 4.00 -6.29 -12.84
N PRO A 257 3.58 -5.66 -13.95
CA PRO A 257 2.19 -5.29 -14.17
C PRO A 257 1.26 -6.52 -14.13
N TRP A 258 0.00 -6.35 -13.69
CA TRP A 258 -0.95 -7.48 -13.65
C TRP A 258 -1.11 -8.19 -15.00
N ARG A 259 -1.03 -7.44 -16.12
CA ARG A 259 -1.15 -7.98 -17.48
C ARG A 259 -0.08 -9.00 -17.89
N VAL A 260 1.07 -9.04 -17.22
CA VAL A 260 2.17 -9.98 -17.55
C VAL A 260 2.28 -11.14 -16.57
N ILE A 261 1.61 -11.07 -15.42
CA ILE A 261 1.64 -12.10 -14.39
C ILE A 261 0.66 -13.21 -14.79
N ASP A 262 1.18 -14.41 -15.01
CA ASP A 262 0.38 -15.59 -15.33
C ASP A 262 -0.12 -16.27 -14.04
N ASN A 263 0.79 -16.55 -13.11
CA ASN A 263 0.48 -17.27 -11.87
C ASN A 263 1.22 -16.70 -10.66
N LEU A 264 0.65 -16.93 -9.48
CA LEU A 264 1.22 -16.54 -8.19
C LEU A 264 1.20 -17.74 -7.24
N TYR A 265 2.37 -18.10 -6.73
CA TYR A 265 2.54 -19.26 -5.85
C TYR A 265 2.97 -18.81 -4.46
N TYR A 266 2.55 -19.57 -3.45
CA TYR A 266 3.14 -19.47 -2.12
C TYR A 266 3.27 -20.84 -1.49
N ARG A 267 4.35 -21.04 -0.75
CA ARG A 267 4.55 -22.21 0.12
C ARG A 267 5.48 -21.82 1.25
N ASP A 268 5.06 -22.08 2.48
CA ASP A 268 5.80 -21.73 3.69
C ASP A 268 6.17 -20.24 3.71
N LYS A 269 7.46 -19.92 3.56
CA LYS A 269 7.97 -18.53 3.49
C LYS A 269 8.28 -18.06 2.07
N LYS A 270 8.09 -18.91 1.05
CA LYS A 270 8.44 -18.59 -0.34
C LYS A 270 7.19 -18.15 -1.10
N PHE A 271 7.27 -16.96 -1.69
CA PHE A 271 6.30 -16.41 -2.64
C PHE A 271 6.95 -16.33 -4.01
N SER A 272 6.29 -16.76 -5.07
CA SER A 272 6.86 -16.73 -6.41
C SER A 272 5.90 -16.12 -7.42
N ILE A 273 6.44 -15.27 -8.29
CA ILE A 273 5.71 -14.64 -9.39
C ILE A 273 6.07 -15.37 -10.67
N GLU A 274 5.08 -15.87 -11.39
CA GLU A 274 5.24 -16.48 -12.71
C GLU A 274 4.83 -15.49 -13.80
N ILE A 275 5.72 -15.29 -14.76
CA ILE A 275 5.54 -14.36 -15.87
C ILE A 275 5.70 -15.11 -17.17
N ARG A 276 4.84 -14.79 -18.14
CA ARG A 276 4.97 -15.25 -19.51
C ARG A 276 6.04 -14.43 -20.22
N GLU A 277 7.05 -15.09 -20.80
CA GLU A 277 7.99 -14.37 -21.67
C GLU A 277 7.23 -13.70 -22.82
N PRO A 278 7.36 -12.36 -22.99
CA PRO A 278 6.71 -11.68 -24.11
C PRO A 278 7.26 -12.27 -25.41
N LYS A 279 6.38 -12.66 -26.33
CA LYS A 279 6.79 -13.16 -27.64
C LYS A 279 7.58 -12.06 -28.34
N LYS A 280 8.90 -12.25 -28.50
CA LYS A 280 9.74 -11.40 -29.36
C LYS A 280 9.19 -11.50 -30.79
N THR A 281 8.36 -10.54 -31.16
CA THR A 281 7.86 -10.41 -32.53
C THR A 281 8.80 -9.43 -33.22
N GLU A 282 9.55 -9.88 -34.22
CA GLU A 282 10.54 -9.09 -34.99
C GLU A 282 9.93 -7.94 -35.83
N SER A 283 8.72 -7.47 -35.51
CA SER A 283 8.03 -6.44 -36.28
C SER A 283 7.14 -5.51 -35.44
N SER A 284 7.60 -5.13 -34.25
CA SER A 284 6.98 -4.04 -33.48
C SER A 284 8.02 -3.44 -32.54
N GLU A 285 8.47 -2.22 -32.82
CA GLU A 285 9.35 -1.42 -31.95
C GLU A 285 8.73 -1.07 -30.57
N ASN A 286 7.58 -1.67 -30.21
CA ASN A 286 6.79 -1.33 -29.02
C ASN A 286 6.66 -2.48 -27.99
N VAL A 287 7.38 -3.61 -28.14
CA VAL A 287 7.21 -4.81 -27.27
C VAL A 287 8.38 -5.03 -26.29
N ALA A 288 9.47 -4.26 -26.40
CA ALA A 288 10.60 -4.35 -25.47
C ALA A 288 10.31 -3.77 -24.06
N ASP A 289 9.13 -3.18 -23.84
CA ASP A 289 8.74 -2.48 -22.62
C ASP A 289 7.98 -3.33 -21.58
N ASP A 290 7.76 -4.63 -21.81
CA ASP A 290 6.81 -5.40 -20.97
C ASP A 290 7.38 -5.91 -19.63
N VAL A 291 8.69 -5.81 -19.41
CA VAL A 291 9.32 -5.81 -18.07
C VAL A 291 10.25 -4.61 -18.04
N ILE A 292 9.75 -3.47 -17.55
CA ILE A 292 10.55 -2.25 -17.49
C ILE A 292 11.58 -2.44 -16.37
N LEU A 293 12.80 -2.84 -16.73
CA LEU A 293 14.00 -2.53 -15.95
C LEU A 293 14.21 -1.02 -16.08
N ILE A 294 13.70 -0.24 -15.12
CA ILE A 294 13.59 1.22 -15.20
C ILE A 294 14.97 1.94 -15.34
N ASN A 295 16.09 1.23 -15.22
CA ASN A 295 17.45 1.81 -15.24
C ASN A 295 18.33 1.52 -16.47
N ASP A 296 17.82 0.94 -17.56
CA ASP A 296 18.67 0.54 -18.70
C ASP A 296 18.95 1.65 -19.75
N ARG A 297 18.74 2.94 -19.44
CA ARG A 297 19.13 4.04 -20.36
C ARG A 297 20.62 4.04 -20.74
N GLN A 298 21.49 3.58 -19.83
CA GLN A 298 22.94 3.46 -20.11
C GLN A 298 23.30 2.22 -20.93
N LEU A 299 22.48 1.16 -20.86
CA LEU A 299 22.69 -0.06 -21.65
C LEU A 299 22.18 0.13 -23.09
N SER A 300 21.07 0.84 -23.28
CA SER A 300 20.56 1.19 -24.62
C SER A 300 21.56 2.02 -25.43
N GLU A 301 22.28 2.94 -24.80
CA GLU A 301 23.33 3.75 -25.46
C GLU A 301 24.52 2.89 -25.89
N ALA A 302 24.88 1.85 -25.12
CA ALA A 302 25.96 0.92 -25.44
C ALA A 302 25.65 0.00 -26.63
N PHE A 303 24.38 -0.37 -26.84
CA PHE A 303 23.95 -1.15 -28.02
C PHE A 303 23.85 -0.31 -29.29
N SER A 304 23.61 1.00 -29.17
CA SER A 304 23.59 1.94 -30.30
C SER A 304 24.98 2.42 -30.75
N HIS A 305 26.04 2.04 -30.03
CA HIS A 305 27.39 2.49 -30.33
C HIS A 305 27.92 1.80 -31.60
N PRO A 306 28.44 2.54 -32.60
CA PRO A 306 28.85 1.98 -33.90
C PRO A 306 30.02 0.97 -33.85
N THR A 307 30.63 0.75 -32.68
CA THR A 307 31.71 -0.23 -32.44
C THR A 307 31.22 -1.54 -31.82
N THR A 308 29.94 -1.68 -31.49
CA THR A 308 29.40 -2.89 -30.86
C THR A 308 29.06 -3.95 -31.91
N GLN A 309 29.96 -4.93 -32.10
CA GLN A 309 29.70 -6.08 -32.98
C GLN A 309 28.94 -7.18 -32.22
N VAL A 310 27.68 -7.44 -32.59
CA VAL A 310 26.88 -8.56 -32.10
C VAL A 310 26.85 -9.69 -33.12
N SER A 311 27.32 -10.88 -32.74
CA SER A 311 27.25 -12.08 -33.59
C SER A 311 25.88 -12.76 -33.45
N CYS A 312 25.03 -12.63 -34.47
CA CYS A 312 23.73 -13.30 -34.51
C CYS A 312 23.88 -14.75 -34.98
N GLY A 313 24.07 -15.68 -34.04
CA GLY A 313 24.01 -17.12 -34.30
C GLY A 313 22.57 -17.60 -34.56
N ARG A 314 22.21 -17.84 -35.83
CA ARG A 314 20.95 -18.49 -36.22
C ARG A 314 20.94 -19.96 -35.80
N ARG A 315 20.09 -20.33 -34.83
CA ARG A 315 19.50 -21.67 -34.76
C ARG A 315 17.97 -21.55 -34.60
N ARG A 316 17.26 -21.87 -35.69
CA ARG A 316 15.82 -22.09 -35.72
C ARG A 316 15.51 -23.39 -34.96
N SER A 317 14.73 -23.31 -33.89
CA SER A 317 13.98 -24.44 -33.34
C SER A 317 12.54 -23.98 -33.13
N ASN A 318 11.64 -24.47 -33.98
CA ASN A 318 10.28 -23.99 -34.14
C ASN A 318 9.31 -24.67 -33.15
N ASN A 319 9.74 -24.91 -31.92
CA ASN A 319 8.94 -25.61 -30.91
C ASN A 319 9.27 -25.16 -29.48
N GLN A 320 9.38 -23.86 -29.25
CA GLN A 320 9.55 -23.32 -27.90
C GLN A 320 8.17 -23.01 -27.33
N GLN A 321 7.72 -23.85 -26.39
CA GLN A 321 6.75 -23.43 -25.39
C GLN A 321 7.22 -22.08 -24.82
N PRO A 322 6.31 -21.11 -24.58
CA PRO A 322 6.71 -19.81 -24.04
C PRO A 322 7.54 -20.05 -22.77
N ARG A 323 8.74 -19.46 -22.69
CA ARG A 323 9.56 -19.64 -21.49
C ARG A 323 8.81 -19.01 -20.33
N VAL A 324 8.63 -19.81 -19.30
CA VAL A 324 8.03 -19.38 -18.05
C VAL A 324 9.15 -18.83 -17.18
N LEU A 325 9.05 -17.58 -16.76
CA LEU A 325 9.98 -16.95 -15.83
C LEU A 325 9.39 -16.98 -14.43
N LEU A 326 10.14 -17.53 -13.48
CA LEU A 326 9.72 -17.64 -12.09
C LEU A 326 10.64 -16.79 -11.21
N PHE A 327 10.05 -15.84 -10.49
CA PHE A 327 10.77 -14.92 -9.60
C PHE A 327 10.43 -15.22 -8.14
N PRO A 328 11.33 -15.89 -7.38
CA PRO A 328 11.08 -16.26 -6.00
C PRO A 328 11.47 -15.15 -5.01
N PHE A 329 10.68 -15.02 -3.94
CA PHE A 329 10.90 -14.12 -2.82
C PHE A 329 10.71 -14.88 -1.50
N THR A 330 11.53 -14.56 -0.50
CA THR A 330 11.41 -15.15 0.85
C THR A 330 10.90 -14.10 1.84
N CYS A 331 9.73 -14.35 2.43
CA CYS A 331 9.12 -13.51 3.45
C CYS A 331 9.66 -13.83 4.86
N ALA A 332 9.51 -12.90 5.80
CA ALA A 332 9.96 -13.07 7.18
C ALA A 332 9.31 -14.28 7.89
N THR A 333 7.98 -14.41 7.76
CA THR A 333 7.18 -15.48 8.39
C THR A 333 6.22 -16.10 7.38
N PRO A 334 5.72 -17.33 7.62
CA PRO A 334 4.71 -17.94 6.76
C PRO A 334 3.40 -17.14 6.72
N LEU A 335 3.05 -16.47 7.83
CA LEU A 335 1.87 -15.61 7.90
C LEU A 335 2.01 -14.37 7.00
N VAL A 336 3.19 -13.73 6.99
CA VAL A 336 3.50 -12.63 6.05
C VAL A 336 3.44 -13.13 4.61
N CYS A 337 4.01 -14.30 4.32
CA CYS A 337 3.97 -14.89 2.97
C CYS A 337 2.54 -15.14 2.48
N ARG A 338 1.70 -15.74 3.34
CA ARG A 338 0.27 -15.91 3.07
C ARG A 338 -0.42 -14.56 2.82
N THR A 339 -0.08 -13.54 3.61
CA THR A 339 -0.66 -12.19 3.47
C THR A 339 -0.28 -11.56 2.13
N VAL A 340 1.00 -11.62 1.76
CA VAL A 340 1.53 -11.16 0.47
C VAL A 340 0.76 -11.81 -0.67
N TRP A 341 0.64 -13.14 -0.64
CA TRP A 341 -0.08 -13.89 -1.67
C TRP A 341 -1.57 -13.53 -1.74
N MET A 342 -2.27 -13.49 -0.59
CA MET A 342 -3.69 -13.10 -0.54
C MET A 342 -3.90 -11.66 -1.04
N SER A 343 -2.96 -10.75 -0.77
CA SER A 343 -3.00 -9.38 -1.26
C SER A 343 -2.88 -9.34 -2.77
N ALA A 344 -1.89 -10.04 -3.32
CA ALA A 344 -1.64 -10.08 -4.76
C ALA A 344 -2.80 -10.71 -5.53
N ILE A 345 -3.36 -11.83 -5.03
CA ILE A 345 -4.53 -12.48 -5.63
C ILE A 345 -5.74 -11.53 -5.64
N ALA A 346 -6.00 -10.84 -4.54
CA ALA A 346 -7.13 -9.93 -4.46
C ALA A 346 -6.97 -8.72 -5.41
N GLN A 347 -5.79 -8.11 -5.47
CA GLN A 347 -5.52 -7.00 -6.41
C GLN A 347 -5.64 -7.46 -7.86
N HIS A 348 -5.12 -8.64 -8.20
CA HIS A 348 -5.23 -9.18 -9.56
C HIS A 348 -6.68 -9.47 -9.94
N ARG A 349 -7.48 -10.07 -9.04
CA ARG A 349 -8.92 -10.29 -9.28
C ARG A 349 -9.65 -8.97 -9.53
N PHE A 350 -9.43 -7.98 -8.67
CA PHE A 350 -10.01 -6.66 -8.82
C PHE A 350 -9.62 -5.99 -10.16
N PHE A 351 -8.36 -6.13 -10.58
CA PHE A 351 -7.91 -5.68 -11.89
C PHE A 351 -8.65 -6.36 -13.05
N LEU A 352 -8.86 -7.68 -12.99
CA LEU A 352 -9.59 -8.43 -14.01
C LEU A 352 -11.06 -8.01 -14.08
N GLU A 353 -11.73 -7.87 -12.95
CA GLU A 353 -13.13 -7.41 -12.86
C GLU A 353 -13.30 -6.02 -13.48
N ARG A 354 -12.41 -5.07 -13.19
CA ARG A 354 -12.45 -3.73 -13.81
C ARG A 354 -12.17 -3.75 -15.31
N LYS A 355 -11.31 -4.67 -15.77
CA LYS A 355 -11.02 -4.83 -17.20
C LYS A 355 -12.22 -5.37 -17.96
N GLU A 356 -13.01 -6.24 -17.33
CA GLU A 356 -14.27 -6.75 -17.89
C GLU A 356 -15.35 -5.66 -17.97
N LEU A 357 -15.48 -4.83 -16.93
CA LEU A 357 -16.42 -3.70 -16.91
C LEU A 357 -16.13 -2.61 -17.96
N LYS A 358 -14.88 -2.51 -18.46
CA LYS A 358 -14.45 -1.55 -19.48
C LYS A 358 -14.59 -2.09 -20.92
N LYS A 359 -14.97 -3.35 -21.10
CA LYS A 359 -15.30 -3.94 -22.41
C LYS A 359 -16.78 -3.80 -22.69
#